data_AF-A0A6B1I1E5-F1
#
_entry.id   AF-A0A6B1I1E5-F1
#
_cell.length_a   1.000
_cell.length_b   1.000
_cell.length_c   1.000
_cell.angle_alpha   90.00
_cell.angle_beta   90.00
_cell.angle_gamma   90.00
#
_symmetry.space_group_name_H-M   'P 1'
#
loop_
_entity.id
_entity.type
_entity.pdbx_description
1 polymer ?
#
loop_
_entity_poly.entity_id
_entity_poly.type
_entity_poly.pdbx_seq_one_letter_code
_entity_poly.pdbx_strand_id
1 'polypeptide(L)'
;MILRESQGTLSTVDFREYLLQRDARLDLEYDVAWANQFIIDHLLHLFPAAKFIILIRDSYTWLQSVIGHLVSRDVPSDVLAFLKWWFKPERYPHSRHDRALAEQRLFSVAAYLHAWNQHIDECTQSIPADRRLVLRTHELVRTHQRLADFLRIPVDSLDVASGHLNRSTWSNRIESFVDPAYIDDMIQSLCGDNMALYFPELRSAQDVSRLWEAVSRTQKCSGCVAAMGSSAT
;
A
#
# COMPACT_ATOMS: atom_id res chain seq x y z
N MET A 1 -8.11 -1.38 18.48
CA MET A 1 -9.48 -0.90 18.23
C MET A 1 -10.13 -1.64 17.07
N ILE A 2 -9.56 -1.57 15.85
CA ILE A 2 -10.05 -2.30 14.66
C ILE A 2 -10.35 -3.78 14.96
N LEU A 3 -9.38 -4.51 15.49
CA LEU A 3 -9.57 -5.93 15.80
C LEU A 3 -10.75 -6.17 16.78
N ARG A 4 -10.88 -5.32 17.80
CA ARG A 4 -11.96 -5.42 18.80
C ARG A 4 -13.34 -5.21 18.18
N GLU A 5 -13.47 -4.23 17.30
CA GLU A 5 -14.71 -3.94 16.58
C GLU A 5 -15.05 -5.06 15.60
N SER A 6 -14.07 -5.55 14.83
CA SER A 6 -14.27 -6.68 13.93
C SER A 6 -14.70 -7.98 14.64
N GLN A 7 -14.39 -8.11 15.94
CA GLN A 7 -14.78 -9.23 16.80
C GLN A 7 -16.08 -8.99 17.58
N GLY A 8 -16.71 -7.81 17.43
CA GLY A 8 -17.91 -7.43 18.18
C GLY A 8 -17.65 -7.12 19.67
N THR A 9 -16.40 -7.04 20.11
CA THR A 9 -16.02 -6.70 21.49
C THR A 9 -15.92 -5.18 21.75
N LEU A 10 -16.17 -4.39 20.71
CA LEU A 10 -16.37 -2.95 20.74
C LEU A 10 -17.55 -2.65 19.81
N SER A 11 -18.51 -1.85 20.27
CA SER A 11 -19.66 -1.52 19.43
C SER A 11 -19.26 -0.59 18.29
N THR A 12 -19.99 -0.63 17.18
CA THR A 12 -19.79 0.30 16.07
C THR A 12 -19.99 1.76 16.51
N VAL A 13 -20.87 2.02 17.47
CA VAL A 13 -21.09 3.37 18.02
C VAL A 13 -19.85 3.86 18.77
N ASP A 14 -19.32 3.05 19.69
CA ASP A 14 -18.12 3.41 20.47
C ASP A 14 -16.89 3.56 19.55
N PHE A 15 -16.81 2.73 18.51
CA PHE A 15 -15.72 2.82 17.57
C PHE A 15 -15.77 4.09 16.72
N ARG A 16 -16.98 4.49 16.26
CA ARG A 16 -17.17 5.76 15.55
C ARG A 16 -16.88 6.97 16.43
N GLU A 17 -17.31 6.93 17.69
CA GLU A 17 -17.00 7.97 18.67
C GLU A 17 -15.48 8.10 18.87
N TYR A 18 -14.76 6.98 18.99
CA TYR A 18 -13.29 6.99 19.03
C TYR A 18 -12.67 7.66 17.78
N LEU A 19 -13.20 7.41 16.58
CA LEU A 19 -12.70 8.01 15.36
C LEU A 19 -12.95 9.53 15.31
N LEU A 20 -14.11 10.00 15.76
CA LEU A 20 -14.43 11.43 15.87
C LEU A 20 -13.53 12.13 16.91
N GLN A 21 -13.31 11.50 18.07
CA GLN A 21 -12.39 12.02 19.08
C GLN A 21 -10.94 12.07 18.58
N ARG A 22 -10.51 11.07 17.79
CA ARG A 22 -9.19 11.05 17.17
C ARG A 22 -9.03 12.23 16.21
N ASP A 23 -10.03 12.47 15.36
CA ASP A 23 -10.06 13.57 14.40
C ASP A 23 -9.97 14.93 15.13
N ALA A 24 -10.87 15.18 16.09
CA ALA A 24 -10.89 16.42 16.86
C ALA A 24 -9.62 16.67 17.67
N ARG A 25 -8.99 15.60 18.20
CA ARG A 25 -7.75 15.73 18.98
C ARG A 25 -6.54 16.07 18.11
N LEU A 26 -6.51 15.55 16.88
CA LEU A 26 -5.37 15.68 15.99
C LEU A 26 -5.52 16.82 14.97
N ASP A 27 -6.73 17.40 14.85
CA ASP A 27 -7.08 18.49 13.92
C ASP A 27 -6.56 18.21 12.50
N LEU A 28 -6.86 17.01 12.00
CA LEU A 28 -6.26 16.48 10.78
C LEU A 28 -6.90 17.08 9.54
N GLU A 29 -6.16 17.91 8.81
CA GLU A 29 -6.53 18.27 7.43
C GLU A 29 -6.45 17.06 6.48
N TYR A 30 -5.58 16.09 6.80
CA TYR A 30 -5.43 14.82 6.10
C TYR A 30 -4.97 13.71 7.05
N ASP A 31 -5.39 12.47 6.79
CA ASP A 31 -5.01 11.29 7.57
C ASP A 31 -4.35 10.24 6.67
N VAL A 32 -3.08 9.92 6.94
CA VAL A 32 -2.31 8.93 6.21
C VAL A 32 -1.90 7.81 7.17
N ALA A 33 -2.73 6.78 7.23
CA ALA A 33 -2.43 5.56 7.96
C ALA A 33 -2.83 4.34 7.12
N TRP A 34 -1.94 3.34 7.05
CA TRP A 34 -2.25 2.05 6.41
C TRP A 34 -3.50 1.40 7.02
N ALA A 35 -3.76 1.66 8.30
CA ALA A 35 -4.92 1.16 9.02
C ALA A 35 -6.26 1.73 8.50
N ASN A 36 -6.26 2.84 7.76
CA ASN A 36 -7.47 3.47 7.25
C ASN A 36 -8.26 2.56 6.30
N GLN A 37 -7.58 1.63 5.63
CA GLN A 37 -8.25 0.64 4.78
C GLN A 37 -9.26 -0.23 5.52
N PHE A 38 -9.01 -0.56 6.80
CA PHE A 38 -9.90 -1.43 7.58
C PHE A 38 -11.09 -0.69 8.19
N ILE A 39 -11.12 0.64 8.07
CA ILE A 39 -12.16 1.49 8.65
C ILE A 39 -12.84 2.36 7.58
N ILE A 40 -12.63 2.03 6.31
CA ILE A 40 -13.05 2.88 5.18
C ILE A 40 -14.55 3.16 5.21
N ASP A 41 -15.36 2.16 5.54
CA ASP A 41 -16.82 2.31 5.66
C ASP A 41 -17.23 3.30 6.75
N HIS A 42 -16.51 3.31 7.87
CA HIS A 42 -16.73 4.32 8.92
C HIS A 42 -16.30 5.71 8.45
N LEU A 43 -15.14 5.82 7.78
CA LEU A 43 -14.65 7.10 7.28
C LEU A 43 -15.61 7.70 6.24
N LEU A 44 -16.13 6.88 5.33
CA LEU A 44 -17.10 7.29 4.31
C LEU A 44 -18.39 7.84 4.93
N HIS A 45 -18.85 7.24 6.02
CA HIS A 45 -20.06 7.63 6.73
C HIS A 45 -19.86 8.86 7.62
N LEU A 46 -18.77 8.91 8.39
CA LEU A 46 -18.50 9.99 9.34
C LEU A 46 -18.07 11.29 8.64
N PHE A 47 -17.34 11.18 7.53
CA PHE A 47 -16.76 12.32 6.83
C PHE A 47 -17.26 12.35 5.38
N PRO A 48 -18.53 12.72 5.13
CA PRO A 48 -19.13 12.65 3.79
C PRO A 48 -18.47 13.56 2.75
N ALA A 49 -17.78 14.63 3.18
CA ALA A 49 -17.04 15.53 2.30
C ALA A 49 -15.58 15.09 2.04
N ALA A 50 -15.08 14.08 2.77
CA ALA A 50 -13.70 13.63 2.63
C ALA A 50 -13.46 13.03 1.23
N LYS A 51 -12.29 13.34 0.69
CA LYS A 51 -11.73 12.74 -0.53
C LYS A 51 -10.71 11.68 -0.14
N PHE A 52 -10.61 10.63 -0.92
CA PHE A 52 -9.72 9.50 -0.66
C PHE A 52 -8.73 9.32 -1.80
N ILE A 53 -7.46 9.23 -1.44
CA ILE A 53 -6.37 8.92 -2.36
C ILE A 53 -5.93 7.50 -2.08
N ILE A 54 -6.10 6.61 -3.05
CA ILE A 54 -5.67 5.23 -2.97
C ILE A 54 -4.32 5.12 -3.66
N LEU A 55 -3.29 4.78 -2.88
CA LEU A 55 -1.97 4.48 -3.41
C LEU A 55 -1.86 2.98 -3.67
N ILE A 56 -1.78 2.60 -4.94
CA ILE A 56 -1.62 1.22 -5.34
C ILE A 56 -0.17 0.96 -5.72
N ARG A 57 0.35 -0.19 -5.30
CA ARG A 57 1.65 -0.72 -5.67
C ARG A 57 1.44 -2.08 -6.32
N ASP A 58 2.25 -2.43 -7.32
CA ASP A 58 2.17 -3.74 -7.96
C ASP A 58 2.38 -4.86 -6.92
N SER A 59 1.73 -6.00 -7.14
CA SER A 59 1.71 -7.10 -6.18
C SER A 59 3.11 -7.66 -5.91
N TYR A 60 4.01 -7.69 -6.90
CA TYR A 60 5.40 -8.12 -6.74
C TYR A 60 6.15 -7.26 -5.73
N THR A 61 6.20 -5.95 -5.97
CA THR A 61 6.97 -5.06 -5.11
C THR A 61 6.29 -4.79 -3.77
N TRP A 62 4.96 -4.89 -3.71
CA TRP A 62 4.24 -4.90 -2.43
C TRP A 62 4.58 -6.14 -1.60
N LEU A 63 4.54 -7.33 -2.20
CA LEU A 63 4.84 -8.60 -1.53
C LEU A 63 6.27 -8.60 -0.96
N GLN A 64 7.22 -8.19 -1.78
CA GLN A 64 8.61 -7.93 -1.38
C GLN A 64 8.68 -6.98 -0.18
N SER A 65 7.92 -5.88 -0.20
CA SER A 65 7.94 -4.86 0.84
C SER A 65 7.36 -5.33 2.17
N VAL A 66 6.24 -6.05 2.15
CA VAL A 66 5.59 -6.53 3.38
C VAL A 66 6.43 -7.62 4.04
N ILE A 67 6.99 -8.56 3.27
CA ILE A 67 7.90 -9.59 3.79
C ILE A 67 9.16 -8.95 4.36
N GLY A 68 9.77 -8.00 3.64
CA GLY A 68 10.94 -7.27 4.12
C GLY A 68 10.69 -6.52 5.43
N HIS A 69 9.51 -5.92 5.57
CA HIS A 69 9.13 -5.23 6.80
C HIS A 69 8.98 -6.19 7.98
N LEU A 70 8.36 -7.35 7.77
CA LEU A 70 8.08 -8.31 8.82
C LEU A 70 9.30 -9.13 9.22
N VAL A 71 10.23 -9.42 8.30
CA VAL A 71 11.45 -10.17 8.62
C VAL A 71 12.50 -9.31 9.32
N SER A 72 12.46 -7.99 9.16
CA SER A 72 13.46 -7.07 9.69
C SER A 72 13.17 -6.57 11.11
N ARG A 73 12.06 -6.99 11.72
CA ARG A 73 11.55 -6.43 12.97
C ARG A 73 10.89 -7.47 13.84
N ASP A 74 11.07 -7.35 15.15
CA ASP A 74 10.24 -8.06 16.12
C ASP A 74 8.82 -7.49 16.08
N VAL A 75 7.84 -8.37 15.90
CA VAL A 75 6.42 -8.00 15.84
C VAL A 75 5.80 -8.18 17.22
N PRO A 76 5.31 -7.12 17.87
CA PRO A 76 4.58 -7.22 19.14
C PRO A 76 3.38 -8.16 19.05
N SER A 77 2.99 -8.78 20.16
CA SER A 77 1.96 -9.84 20.17
C SER A 77 0.57 -9.36 19.73
N ASP A 78 0.20 -8.12 20.06
CA ASP A 78 -1.04 -7.47 19.64
C ASP A 78 -1.04 -7.18 18.13
N VAL A 79 0.10 -6.72 17.59
CA VAL A 79 0.29 -6.56 16.15
C VAL A 79 0.23 -7.91 15.45
N LEU A 80 0.87 -8.95 15.99
CA LEU A 80 0.81 -10.31 15.42
C LEU A 80 -0.63 -10.85 15.41
N ALA A 81 -1.41 -10.62 16.46
CA ALA A 81 -2.82 -10.99 16.49
C ALA A 81 -3.61 -10.27 15.39
N PHE A 82 -3.34 -8.99 15.18
CA PHE A 82 -3.91 -8.22 14.07
C PHE A 82 -3.50 -8.80 12.70
N LEU A 83 -2.21 -9.10 12.49
CA LEU A 83 -1.72 -9.66 11.23
C LEU A 83 -2.33 -11.05 10.94
N LYS A 84 -2.52 -11.88 11.96
CA LYS A 84 -3.23 -13.17 11.81
C LYS A 84 -4.68 -12.98 11.39
N TRP A 85 -5.39 -12.04 11.99
CA TRP A 85 -6.76 -11.70 11.58
C TRP A 85 -6.81 -11.18 10.13
N TRP A 86 -5.83 -10.38 9.72
CA TRP A 86 -5.75 -9.82 8.38
C TRP A 86 -5.38 -10.88 7.32
N PHE A 87 -4.28 -11.60 7.54
CA PHE A 87 -3.73 -12.56 6.56
C PHE A 87 -4.38 -13.95 6.62
N LYS A 88 -5.14 -14.27 7.67
CA LYS A 88 -5.98 -15.48 7.78
C LYS A 88 -5.19 -16.77 7.47
N PRO A 89 -4.09 -17.08 8.18
CA PRO A 89 -3.22 -18.22 7.88
C PRO A 89 -3.93 -19.58 7.90
N GLU A 90 -5.03 -19.70 8.63
CA GLU A 90 -5.86 -20.92 8.67
C GLU A 90 -6.61 -21.14 7.34
N ARG A 91 -6.96 -20.04 6.64
CA ARG A 91 -7.61 -20.08 5.33
C ARG A 91 -6.59 -20.23 4.20
N TYR A 92 -5.40 -19.65 4.39
CA TYR A 92 -4.32 -19.65 3.41
C TYR A 92 -3.05 -20.27 4.01
N PRO A 93 -3.05 -21.59 4.26
CA PRO A 93 -1.90 -22.26 4.84
C PRO A 93 -0.69 -22.22 3.90
N HIS A 94 0.50 -22.41 4.45
CA HIS A 94 1.71 -22.59 3.66
C HIS A 94 1.60 -23.84 2.79
N SER A 95 2.19 -23.75 1.60
CA SER A 95 2.44 -24.88 0.72
C SER A 95 3.88 -25.37 0.91
N ARG A 96 4.27 -26.37 0.11
CA ARG A 96 5.68 -26.77 0.01
C ARG A 96 6.58 -25.68 -0.61
N HIS A 97 6.01 -24.78 -1.41
CA HIS A 97 6.76 -23.79 -2.20
C HIS A 97 7.18 -22.55 -1.40
N ASP A 98 6.54 -22.31 -0.25
CA ASP A 98 6.79 -21.17 0.62
C ASP A 98 7.08 -21.59 2.08
N ARG A 99 7.54 -22.83 2.27
CA ARG A 99 7.92 -23.36 3.59
C ARG A 99 9.01 -22.51 4.28
N ALA A 100 9.93 -21.93 3.53
CA ALA A 100 10.97 -21.06 4.10
C ALA A 100 10.38 -19.81 4.76
N LEU A 101 9.22 -19.31 4.31
CA LEU A 101 8.50 -18.23 4.99
C LEU A 101 7.99 -18.68 6.36
N ALA A 102 7.46 -19.90 6.47
CA ALA A 102 7.01 -20.47 7.74
C ALA A 102 8.17 -20.61 8.75
N GLU A 103 9.35 -21.00 8.27
CA GLU A 103 10.57 -21.08 9.10
C GLU A 103 11.00 -19.72 9.65
N GLN A 104 10.69 -18.64 8.93
CA GLN A 104 10.85 -17.25 9.38
C GLN A 104 9.65 -16.71 10.17
N ARG A 105 8.66 -17.56 10.52
CA ARG A 105 7.41 -17.18 11.19
C ARG A 105 6.58 -16.15 10.42
N LEU A 106 6.71 -16.13 9.09
CA LEU A 106 5.92 -15.31 8.18
C LEU A 106 4.65 -16.06 7.73
N PHE A 107 3.84 -15.37 6.92
CA PHE A 107 2.61 -15.93 6.32
C PHE A 107 2.90 -16.50 4.92
N SER A 108 1.96 -17.29 4.40
CA SER A 108 2.08 -17.87 3.06
C SER A 108 2.01 -16.79 1.98
N VAL A 109 2.54 -17.08 0.80
CA VAL A 109 2.44 -16.18 -0.37
C VAL A 109 0.97 -15.94 -0.71
N ALA A 110 0.14 -16.98 -0.65
CA ALA A 110 -1.30 -16.88 -0.90
C ALA A 110 -1.99 -15.93 0.07
N ALA A 111 -1.64 -15.99 1.36
CA ALA A 111 -2.20 -15.11 2.39
C ALA A 111 -1.93 -13.62 2.09
N TYR A 112 -0.69 -13.29 1.75
CA TYR A 112 -0.30 -11.94 1.39
C TYR A 112 -1.02 -11.45 0.13
N LEU A 113 -1.03 -12.25 -0.93
CA LEU A 113 -1.61 -11.84 -2.21
C LEU A 113 -3.13 -11.71 -2.15
N HIS A 114 -3.83 -12.57 -1.39
CA HIS A 114 -5.24 -12.38 -1.11
C HIS A 114 -5.52 -11.09 -0.36
N ALA A 115 -4.70 -10.75 0.64
CA ALA A 115 -4.85 -9.50 1.38
C ALA A 115 -4.62 -8.27 0.48
N TRP A 116 -3.64 -8.31 -0.43
CA TRP A 116 -3.42 -7.25 -1.42
C TRP A 116 -4.62 -7.08 -2.35
N ASN A 117 -5.13 -8.18 -2.89
CA ASN A 117 -6.23 -8.12 -3.86
C ASN A 117 -7.53 -7.62 -3.21
N GLN A 118 -7.85 -8.18 -2.04
CA GLN A 118 -9.00 -7.77 -1.24
C GLN A 118 -8.93 -6.27 -0.89
N HIS A 119 -7.75 -5.77 -0.51
CA HIS A 119 -7.58 -4.36 -0.18
C HIS A 119 -7.90 -3.42 -1.37
N ILE A 120 -7.39 -3.74 -2.55
CA ILE A 120 -7.63 -2.94 -3.75
C ILE A 120 -9.11 -2.95 -4.10
N ASP A 121 -9.73 -4.13 -4.13
CA ASP A 121 -11.15 -4.28 -4.45
C ASP A 121 -12.01 -3.50 -3.45
N GLU A 122 -11.79 -3.67 -2.14
CA GLU A 122 -12.57 -2.98 -1.11
C GLU A 122 -12.48 -1.47 -1.25
N CYS A 123 -11.28 -0.90 -1.38
CA CYS A 123 -11.12 0.54 -1.48
C CYS A 123 -11.66 1.10 -2.81
N THR A 124 -11.54 0.35 -3.92
CA THR A 124 -11.99 0.78 -5.24
C THR A 124 -13.45 0.45 -5.55
N GLN A 125 -14.14 -0.29 -4.68
CA GLN A 125 -15.56 -0.58 -4.81
C GLN A 125 -16.40 0.19 -3.78
N SER A 126 -15.91 0.36 -2.54
CA SER A 126 -16.65 1.06 -1.47
C SER A 126 -16.66 2.57 -1.63
N ILE A 127 -15.57 3.18 -2.10
CA ILE A 127 -15.42 4.63 -2.17
C ILE A 127 -16.06 5.16 -3.45
N PRO A 128 -17.02 6.12 -3.38
CA PRO A 128 -17.61 6.75 -4.55
C PRO A 128 -16.57 7.33 -5.51
N ALA A 129 -16.78 7.16 -6.82
CA ALA A 129 -15.79 7.52 -7.84
C ALA A 129 -15.41 9.01 -7.85
N ASP A 130 -16.36 9.90 -7.56
CA ASP A 130 -16.17 11.35 -7.45
C ASP A 130 -15.37 11.76 -6.19
N ARG A 131 -15.31 10.89 -5.20
CA ARG A 131 -14.55 11.07 -3.95
C ARG A 131 -13.22 10.29 -3.95
N ARG A 132 -12.84 9.65 -5.05
CA ARG A 132 -11.68 8.76 -5.13
C ARG A 132 -10.69 9.17 -6.20
N LEU A 133 -9.41 9.17 -5.84
CA LEU A 133 -8.29 9.23 -6.78
C LEU A 133 -7.39 8.01 -6.59
N VAL A 134 -7.17 7.24 -7.65
CA VAL A 134 -6.25 6.10 -7.64
C VAL A 134 -4.92 6.52 -8.28
N LEU A 135 -3.82 6.32 -7.56
CA LEU A 135 -2.46 6.64 -8.01
C LEU A 135 -1.54 5.44 -7.84
N ARG A 136 -0.62 5.26 -8.80
CA ARG A 136 0.40 4.21 -8.74
C ARG A 136 1.62 4.75 -8.01
N THR A 137 2.13 4.00 -7.04
CA THR A 137 3.21 4.45 -6.15
C THR A 137 4.46 4.88 -6.93
N HIS A 138 4.79 4.16 -8.01
CA HIS A 138 5.97 4.46 -8.84
C HIS A 138 5.80 5.72 -9.71
N GLU A 139 4.58 6.25 -9.84
CA GLU A 139 4.25 7.44 -10.63
C GLU A 139 4.07 8.69 -9.78
N LEU A 140 4.14 8.59 -8.44
CA LEU A 140 3.77 9.69 -7.55
C LEU A 140 4.47 11.02 -7.88
N VAL A 141 5.75 10.95 -8.25
CA VAL A 141 6.56 12.11 -8.66
C VAL A 141 5.95 12.87 -9.85
N ARG A 142 5.13 12.21 -10.67
CA ARG A 142 4.50 12.78 -11.87
C ARG A 142 3.01 13.06 -11.69
N THR A 143 2.43 12.74 -10.54
CA THR A 143 0.98 12.88 -10.31
C THR A 143 0.60 14.13 -9.52
N HIS A 144 1.54 15.02 -9.20
CA HIS A 144 1.29 16.22 -8.39
C HIS A 144 0.16 17.10 -8.95
N GLN A 145 0.16 17.37 -10.27
CA GLN A 145 -0.92 18.16 -10.88
C GLN A 145 -2.27 17.46 -10.71
N ARG A 146 -2.35 16.16 -11.00
CA ARG A 146 -3.59 15.38 -10.85
C ARG A 146 -4.08 15.38 -9.40
N LEU A 147 -3.16 15.30 -8.44
CA LEU A 147 -3.47 15.36 -7.01
C LEU A 147 -4.00 16.74 -6.62
N ALA A 148 -3.33 17.81 -7.06
CA ALA A 148 -3.75 19.19 -6.81
C ALA A 148 -5.14 19.49 -7.40
N ASP A 149 -5.39 19.08 -8.65
CA ASP A 149 -6.69 19.23 -9.31
C ASP A 149 -7.80 18.49 -8.55
N PHE A 150 -7.52 17.24 -8.16
CA PHE A 150 -8.46 16.42 -7.40
C PHE A 150 -8.79 17.04 -6.05
N LEU A 151 -7.79 17.54 -5.32
CA LEU A 151 -7.96 18.21 -4.04
C LEU A 151 -8.56 19.62 -4.17
N ARG A 152 -8.43 20.25 -5.34
CA ARG A 152 -8.75 21.66 -5.64
C ARG A 152 -7.86 22.64 -4.87
N ILE A 153 -6.56 22.37 -4.89
CA ILE A 153 -5.53 23.21 -4.27
C ILE A 153 -4.50 23.65 -5.32
N PRO A 154 -3.76 24.74 -5.09
CA PRO A 154 -2.63 25.11 -5.93
C PRO A 154 -1.56 24.01 -5.96
N VAL A 155 -0.97 23.72 -7.12
CA VAL A 155 0.03 22.64 -7.26
C VAL A 155 1.34 22.95 -6.53
N ASP A 156 1.65 24.24 -6.39
CA ASP A 156 2.83 24.77 -5.68
C ASP A 156 2.70 24.70 -4.15
N SER A 157 1.53 24.35 -3.62
CA SER A 157 1.37 24.04 -2.18
C SER A 157 1.81 22.61 -1.82
N LEU A 158 2.09 21.75 -2.82
CA LEU A 158 2.55 20.38 -2.59
C LEU A 158 4.07 20.33 -2.40
N ASP A 159 4.53 19.72 -1.30
CA ASP A 159 5.95 19.43 -1.09
C ASP A 159 6.41 18.24 -1.94
N VAL A 160 6.84 18.54 -3.15
CA VAL A 160 7.40 17.57 -4.10
C VAL A 160 8.73 16.98 -3.60
N ALA A 161 9.50 17.73 -2.80
CA ALA A 161 10.84 17.32 -2.39
C ALA A 161 10.81 16.17 -1.36
N SER A 162 9.75 16.10 -0.54
CA SER A 162 9.60 15.09 0.52
C SER A 162 8.90 13.79 0.09
N GLY A 163 8.57 13.61 -1.20
CA GLY A 163 7.73 12.50 -1.69
C GLY A 163 8.27 11.06 -1.55
N HIS A 164 9.46 10.85 -0.99
CA HIS A 164 10.12 9.52 -0.91
C HIS A 164 10.95 9.26 0.36
N LEU A 165 10.58 9.85 1.51
CA LEU A 165 11.37 9.73 2.74
C LEU A 165 11.42 8.30 3.33
N ASN A 166 10.39 7.48 3.11
CA ASN A 166 10.29 6.13 3.69
C ASN A 166 10.80 5.03 2.75
N ARG A 167 12.11 5.03 2.45
CA ARG A 167 12.74 3.93 1.70
C ARG A 167 13.09 2.76 2.62
N SER A 168 12.79 1.54 2.18
CA SER A 168 13.20 0.32 2.89
C SER A 168 14.72 0.19 2.92
N THR A 169 15.26 -0.28 4.04
CA THR A 169 16.67 -0.67 4.21
C THR A 169 16.90 -2.15 3.96
N TRP A 170 15.84 -2.95 3.78
CA TRP A 170 15.95 -4.38 3.52
C TRP A 170 16.36 -4.64 2.07
N SER A 171 17.48 -5.34 1.89
CA SER A 171 18.11 -5.60 0.59
C SER A 171 17.95 -7.03 0.10
N ASN A 172 17.52 -7.98 0.95
CA ASN A 172 17.30 -9.35 0.49
C ASN A 172 16.06 -9.37 -0.42
N ARG A 173 16.01 -10.36 -1.30
CA ARG A 173 14.91 -10.55 -2.25
C ARG A 173 14.02 -11.68 -1.78
N ILE A 174 12.71 -11.61 -1.98
CA ILE A 174 11.76 -12.67 -1.65
C ILE A 174 12.13 -13.99 -2.33
N GLU A 175 12.79 -13.90 -3.48
CA GLU A 175 13.38 -15.00 -4.24
C GLU A 175 14.38 -15.84 -3.40
N SER A 176 14.89 -15.33 -2.27
CA SER A 176 15.69 -16.13 -1.33
C SER A 176 14.86 -17.09 -0.48
N PHE A 177 13.54 -16.89 -0.41
CA PHE A 177 12.61 -17.73 0.35
C PHE A 177 11.68 -18.56 -0.54
N VAL A 178 11.35 -18.05 -1.72
CA VAL A 178 10.31 -18.62 -2.57
C VAL A 178 10.77 -18.64 -4.03
N ASP A 179 10.50 -19.73 -4.74
CA ASP A 179 10.79 -19.84 -6.17
C ASP A 179 10.10 -18.71 -6.97
N PRO A 180 10.84 -17.93 -7.77
CA PRO A 180 10.25 -16.86 -8.59
C PRO A 180 9.11 -17.33 -9.49
N ALA A 181 9.19 -18.54 -10.06
CA ALA A 181 8.13 -19.07 -10.93
C ALA A 181 6.83 -19.28 -10.15
N TYR A 182 6.93 -19.77 -8.91
CA TYR A 182 5.76 -19.90 -8.04
C TYR A 182 5.17 -18.53 -7.66
N ILE A 183 5.99 -17.50 -7.46
CA ILE A 183 5.50 -16.14 -7.21
C ILE A 183 4.73 -15.61 -8.42
N ASP A 184 5.28 -15.75 -9.63
CA ASP A 184 4.64 -15.34 -10.88
C ASP A 184 3.28 -16.06 -11.05
N ASP A 185 3.25 -17.38 -10.89
CA ASP A 185 2.03 -18.20 -10.99
C ASP A 185 0.96 -17.75 -9.99
N MET A 186 1.35 -17.55 -8.73
CA MET A 186 0.41 -17.11 -7.68
C MET A 186 -0.12 -15.71 -7.93
N ILE A 187 0.70 -14.78 -8.41
CA ILE A 187 0.26 -13.41 -8.74
C ILE A 187 -0.70 -13.43 -9.93
N GLN A 188 -0.40 -14.19 -10.98
CA GLN A 188 -1.30 -14.33 -12.13
C GLN A 188 -2.64 -14.93 -11.69
N SER A 189 -2.62 -15.95 -10.84
CA SER A 189 -3.83 -16.64 -10.39
C SER A 189 -4.67 -15.81 -9.41
N LEU A 190 -4.07 -15.06 -8.50
CA LEU A 190 -4.80 -14.39 -7.39
C LEU A 190 -4.99 -12.90 -7.59
N CYS A 191 -4.11 -12.25 -8.35
CA CYS A 191 -4.07 -10.80 -8.52
C CYS A 191 -4.20 -10.38 -9.99
N GLY A 192 -4.35 -11.33 -10.92
CA GLY A 192 -4.26 -11.11 -12.37
C GLY A 192 -5.18 -10.00 -12.87
N ASP A 193 -6.44 -9.96 -12.45
CA ASP A 193 -7.41 -8.95 -12.91
C ASP A 193 -7.01 -7.53 -12.47
N ASN A 194 -6.70 -7.35 -11.19
CA ASN A 194 -6.25 -6.06 -10.65
C ASN A 194 -4.88 -5.65 -11.22
N MET A 195 -3.97 -6.61 -11.43
CA MET A 195 -2.69 -6.36 -12.09
C MET A 195 -2.89 -5.93 -13.54
N ALA A 196 -3.79 -6.56 -14.30
CA ALA A 196 -4.11 -6.15 -15.67
C ALA A 196 -4.77 -4.76 -15.72
N LEU A 197 -5.61 -4.43 -14.72
CA LEU A 197 -6.30 -3.15 -14.65
C LEU A 197 -5.36 -1.98 -14.30
N TYR A 198 -4.50 -2.16 -13.28
CA TYR A 198 -3.67 -1.08 -12.74
C TYR A 198 -2.21 -1.11 -13.22
N PHE A 199 -1.72 -2.26 -13.66
CA PHE A 199 -0.33 -2.46 -14.09
C PHE A 199 -0.24 -3.33 -15.35
N PRO A 200 -0.94 -2.99 -16.45
CA PRO A 200 -0.98 -3.81 -17.68
C PRO A 200 0.40 -4.07 -18.31
N GLU A 201 1.39 -3.22 -18.00
CA GLU A 201 2.78 -3.35 -18.42
C GLU A 201 3.58 -4.40 -17.63
N LEU A 202 3.08 -4.87 -16.48
CA LEU A 202 3.77 -5.82 -15.60
C LEU A 202 3.15 -7.21 -15.73
N ARG A 203 3.79 -8.09 -16.50
CA ARG A 203 3.32 -9.47 -16.73
C ARG A 203 4.11 -10.51 -15.94
N SER A 204 5.29 -10.12 -15.45
CA SER A 204 6.22 -10.98 -14.73
C SER A 204 7.11 -10.19 -13.77
N ALA A 205 7.78 -10.86 -12.84
CA ALA A 205 8.80 -10.26 -11.99
C ALA A 205 9.95 -9.58 -12.79
N GLN A 206 10.23 -10.03 -14.02
CA GLN A 206 11.24 -9.41 -14.88
C GLN A 206 10.84 -8.01 -15.35
N ASP A 207 9.55 -7.80 -15.64
CA ASP A 207 9.05 -6.50 -16.09
C ASP A 207 9.12 -5.45 -14.98
N VAL A 208 8.91 -5.88 -13.73
CA VAL A 208 9.07 -5.05 -12.54
C VAL A 208 10.48 -4.46 -12.46
N SER A 209 11.50 -5.30 -12.67
CA SER A 209 12.90 -4.85 -12.63
C SER A 209 13.16 -3.76 -13.69
N ARG A 210 12.65 -3.94 -14.90
CA ARG A 210 12.78 -2.95 -15.99
C ARG A 210 12.06 -1.63 -15.67
N LEU A 211 10.87 -1.71 -15.08
CA LEU A 211 10.11 -0.52 -14.67
C LEU A 211 10.90 0.31 -13.66
N TRP A 212 11.40 -0.33 -12.60
CA TRP A 212 12.12 0.39 -11.53
C TRP A 212 13.48 0.92 -11.97
N GLU A 213 14.16 0.27 -12.92
CA GLU A 213 15.33 0.84 -13.59
C GLU A 213 15.00 2.12 -14.36
N ALA A 214 13.87 2.14 -15.07
CA ALA A 214 13.42 3.32 -15.83
C ALA A 214 13.00 4.47 -14.91
N VAL A 215 12.30 4.17 -13.81
CA VAL A 215 11.93 5.14 -12.76
C VAL A 215 13.18 5.74 -12.12
N SER A 216 14.16 4.90 -11.77
CA SER A 216 15.42 5.34 -11.16
C SER A 216 16.24 6.23 -12.09
N ARG A 217 16.25 5.95 -13.39
CA ARG A 217 16.90 6.80 -14.41
C ARG A 217 16.22 8.16 -14.53
N THR A 218 14.89 8.20 -14.54
CA THR A 218 14.16 9.46 -14.67
C THR A 218 14.22 10.32 -13.42
N GLN A 219 14.23 9.74 -12.22
CA GLN A 219 14.45 10.51 -10.98
C GLN A 219 15.84 11.18 -10.94
N LYS A 220 16.88 10.52 -11.47
CA LYS A 220 18.22 11.12 -11.58
C LYS A 220 18.25 12.32 -12.55
N CYS A 221 17.53 12.25 -13.66
CA CYS A 221 17.45 13.37 -14.61
C CYS A 221 16.72 14.60 -14.04
N SER A 222 15.63 14.40 -13.27
CA SER A 222 14.89 15.49 -12.63
C SER A 222 15.73 16.24 -11.58
N GLY A 223 16.64 15.54 -10.90
CA GLY A 223 17.59 16.16 -9.95
C GLY A 223 18.68 17.01 -10.60
N CYS A 224 19.00 16.80 -11.88
CA CYS A 224 19.99 17.61 -12.60
C CYS A 224 19.42 18.94 -13.11
N VAL A 225 18.10 19.04 -13.36
CA VAL A 225 17.49 20.29 -13.83
C VAL A 225 17.36 21.33 -12.71
N ALA A 226 17.26 20.89 -11.45
CA ALA A 226 17.30 21.79 -10.29
C ALA A 226 18.68 22.44 -10.03
N ALA A 227 19.75 21.97 -10.68
CA ALA A 227 21.11 22.47 -10.48
C ALA A 227 21.60 23.45 -11.58
N MET A 228 20.77 23.77 -12.60
CA MET A 228 21.18 24.62 -13.74
C MET A 228 20.39 25.93 -13.86
N GLY A 229 19.76 26.41 -12.77
CA GLY A 229 18.95 27.64 -12.75
C GLY A 229 19.48 28.80 -11.90
N SER A 230 20.74 28.78 -11.46
CA SER A 230 21.35 29.90 -10.72
C SER A 230 22.73 30.23 -11.30
N SER A 231 22.73 30.98 -12.41
CA SER A 231 23.85 31.83 -12.83
C SER A 231 23.46 32.62 -14.08
N ALA A 232 22.87 33.79 -13.86
CA ALA A 232 23.09 34.97 -14.70
C ALA A 232 22.53 36.18 -13.96
N THR A 233 23.46 36.94 -13.38
CA THR A 233 23.33 38.39 -13.17
C THR A 233 23.79 39.06 -14.45
#